data_AF-A0AAT9WAZ8-F1
#
_entry.id   AF-A0AAT9WAZ8-F1
#
_cell.length_a   1.000
_cell.length_b   1.000
_cell.length_c   1.000
_cell.angle_alpha   90.00
_cell.angle_beta   90.00
_cell.angle_gamma   90.00
#
_symmetry.space_group_name_H-M   'P 1'
#
loop_
_entity.id
_entity.type
_entity.pdbx_description
1 polymer ?
#
loop_
_entity_poly.entity_id
_entity_poly.type
_entity_poly.pdbx_seq_one_letter_code
_entity_poly.pdbx_strand_id
1 'polypeptide(L)'
;MKVIALLLLAALSTAAGAATPGVYHYTCTDKGGKCPPPPVPPVPPVPPAPPAAPTLPEIPAQAHAACVGKNAGTSITYVISKDEVMTGTCESEGGKMLFILRSYSRAG
;
A
#
# COMPACT_ATOMS: atom_id res chain seq x y z
N MET A 1 -6.02 -52.72 39.11
CA MET A 1 -6.84 -53.38 38.06
C MET A 1 -8.18 -52.67 37.90
N LYS A 2 -8.35 -51.92 36.80
CA LYS A 2 -9.60 -51.54 36.09
C LYS A 2 -9.17 -50.48 35.05
N VAL A 3 -8.61 -50.89 33.91
CA VAL A 3 -9.28 -50.85 32.60
C VAL A 3 -10.62 -50.09 32.62
N ILE A 4 -10.70 -48.96 31.93
CA ILE A 4 -11.77 -48.60 30.98
C ILE A 4 -11.24 -47.45 30.13
N ALA A 5 -10.87 -47.80 28.90
CA ALA A 5 -10.86 -46.90 27.77
C ALA A 5 -12.30 -46.69 27.33
N LEU A 6 -12.70 -45.44 27.06
CA LEU A 6 -13.86 -45.14 26.25
C LEU A 6 -13.65 -43.80 25.55
N LEU A 7 -13.21 -43.94 24.30
CA LEU A 7 -13.41 -43.00 23.19
C LEU A 7 -14.82 -42.41 23.21
N LEU A 8 -14.94 -41.10 22.98
CA LEU A 8 -16.04 -40.52 22.22
C LEU A 8 -15.64 -39.14 21.68
N LEU A 9 -15.30 -39.13 20.40
CA LEU A 9 -15.31 -37.95 19.54
C LEU A 9 -16.74 -37.41 19.48
N ALA A 10 -16.94 -36.12 19.75
CA ALA A 10 -18.17 -35.41 19.41
C ALA A 10 -17.83 -34.06 18.75
N ALA A 11 -17.78 -34.13 17.42
CA ALA A 11 -18.07 -33.11 16.40
C ALA A 11 -18.16 -31.62 16.82
N LEU A 12 -17.19 -30.83 16.36
CA LEU A 12 -17.37 -29.40 16.11
C LEU A 12 -18.45 -29.22 15.05
N SER A 13 -19.61 -28.71 15.44
CA SER A 13 -20.66 -28.27 14.50
C SER A 13 -20.69 -26.75 14.46
N THR A 14 -19.84 -26.16 13.62
CA THR A 14 -19.95 -24.74 13.23
C THR A 14 -20.75 -24.64 11.94
N ALA A 15 -22.06 -24.43 12.04
CA ALA A 15 -22.89 -23.99 10.93
C ALA A 15 -23.13 -22.48 11.05
N ALA A 16 -22.12 -21.68 10.67
CA ALA A 16 -22.32 -20.27 10.39
C ALA A 16 -22.95 -20.15 9.00
N GLY A 17 -24.28 -20.18 8.92
CA GLY A 17 -25.02 -19.90 7.70
C GLY A 17 -24.95 -18.41 7.36
N ALA A 18 -23.90 -18.00 6.63
CA ALA A 18 -23.91 -16.73 5.94
C ALA A 18 -24.76 -16.88 4.67
N ALA A 19 -25.86 -16.13 4.58
CA ALA A 19 -26.61 -15.98 3.34
C ALA A 19 -25.66 -15.39 2.28
N THR A 20 -25.23 -16.21 1.33
CA THR A 20 -24.45 -15.76 0.18
C THR A 20 -25.41 -15.05 -0.79
N PRO A 21 -25.28 -13.73 -1.00
CA PRO A 21 -26.02 -13.07 -2.07
C PRO A 21 -25.55 -13.60 -3.44
N GLY A 22 -26.50 -13.99 -4.30
CA GLY A 22 -26.26 -14.10 -5.75
C GLY A 22 -26.03 -15.50 -6.35
N VAL A 23 -26.74 -16.54 -5.91
CA VAL A 23 -26.76 -17.81 -6.68
C VAL A 23 -27.74 -17.68 -7.85
N TYR A 24 -27.21 -17.45 -9.06
CA TYR A 24 -27.99 -17.50 -10.30
C TYR A 24 -28.05 -18.94 -10.83
N HIS A 25 -29.20 -19.60 -10.68
CA HIS A 25 -29.47 -20.87 -11.33
C HIS A 25 -29.85 -20.62 -12.80
N TYR A 26 -29.01 -21.05 -13.75
CA TYR A 26 -29.32 -21.04 -15.18
C TYR A 26 -29.62 -22.47 -15.65
N THR A 27 -30.77 -22.67 -16.29
CA THR A 27 -31.13 -23.93 -16.95
C THR A 27 -30.90 -23.78 -18.45
N CYS A 28 -29.88 -24.44 -18.99
CA CYS A 28 -29.65 -24.49 -20.43
C CYS A 28 -30.41 -25.68 -21.02
N THR A 29 -31.55 -25.42 -21.64
CA THR A 29 -32.43 -26.46 -22.19
C THR A 29 -32.56 -26.35 -23.70
N ASP A 30 -31.45 -26.21 -24.43
CA ASP A 30 -31.49 -26.20 -25.90
C ASP A 30 -30.39 -27.04 -26.55
N LYS A 31 -30.80 -27.90 -27.51
CA LYS A 31 -29.93 -28.77 -28.30
C LYS A 31 -29.09 -28.00 -29.36
N GLY A 32 -29.16 -26.67 -29.39
CA GLY A 32 -28.48 -25.78 -30.34
C GLY A 32 -27.27 -24.99 -29.80
N GLY A 33 -26.87 -25.17 -28.53
CA GLY A 33 -25.51 -24.87 -28.09
C GLY A 33 -25.09 -23.41 -27.89
N LYS A 34 -25.97 -22.53 -27.37
CA LYS A 34 -25.55 -21.26 -26.74
C LYS A 34 -26.43 -20.94 -25.52
N CYS A 35 -25.85 -21.05 -24.32
CA CYS A 35 -26.47 -20.53 -23.09
C CYS A 35 -26.47 -19.00 -23.08
N PRO A 36 -27.47 -18.34 -22.46
CA PRO A 36 -27.44 -16.88 -22.30
C PRO A 36 -26.27 -16.48 -21.39
N PRO A 37 -25.55 -15.39 -21.72
CA PRO A 37 -24.50 -14.88 -20.84
C PRO A 37 -25.13 -14.40 -19.52
N PRO A 38 -24.45 -14.59 -18.38
CA PRO A 38 -24.94 -14.14 -17.09
C PRO A 38 -25.09 -12.60 -17.06
N PRO A 39 -25.99 -12.07 -16.21
CA PRO A 39 -26.09 -10.63 -15.99
C PRO A 39 -24.74 -10.06 -15.54
N VAL A 40 -24.31 -8.96 -16.17
CA VAL A 40 -23.10 -8.25 -15.75
C VAL A 40 -23.41 -7.52 -14.43
N PRO A 41 -22.65 -7.73 -13.35
CA PRO A 41 -22.84 -7.02 -12.11
C PRO A 41 -22.70 -5.50 -12.30
N PRO A 42 -23.41 -4.68 -11.51
CA PRO A 42 -23.20 -3.24 -11.53
C PRO A 42 -21.75 -2.91 -11.15
N VAL A 43 -21.16 -1.97 -11.89
CA VAL A 43 -19.80 -1.48 -11.59
C VAL A 43 -19.85 -0.75 -10.24
N PRO A 44 -18.96 -1.08 -9.28
CA PRO A 44 -18.87 -0.35 -8.02
C PRO A 44 -18.61 1.15 -8.24
N PRO A 45 -19.06 2.04 -7.34
CA PRO A 45 -18.72 3.45 -7.42
C PRO A 45 -17.21 3.64 -7.36
N VAL A 46 -16.70 4.56 -8.18
CA VAL A 46 -15.29 4.96 -8.15
C VAL A 46 -14.99 5.62 -6.79
N PRO A 47 -13.92 5.21 -6.07
CA PRO A 47 -13.52 5.87 -4.84
C PRO A 47 -13.24 7.36 -5.04
N PRO A 48 -13.42 8.20 -4.00
CA PRO A 48 -12.97 9.58 -4.06
C PRO A 48 -11.50 9.68 -4.45
N ALA A 49 -11.17 10.69 -5.24
CA ALA A 49 -9.77 10.97 -5.58
C ALA A 49 -8.96 11.23 -4.29
N PRO A 50 -7.70 10.77 -4.21
CA PRO A 50 -6.82 11.09 -3.09
C PRO A 50 -6.66 12.61 -2.91
N PRO A 51 -6.34 13.07 -1.69
CA PRO A 51 -5.96 14.46 -1.47
C PRO A 51 -4.81 14.88 -2.40
N ALA A 52 -4.80 16.16 -2.78
CA ALA A 52 -3.66 16.72 -3.48
C ALA A 52 -2.38 16.58 -2.63
N ALA A 53 -1.27 16.25 -3.29
CA ALA A 53 0.01 16.18 -2.62
C ALA A 53 0.40 17.53 -2.02
N PRO A 54 1.04 17.56 -0.84
CA PRO A 54 1.52 18.81 -0.26
C PRO A 54 2.63 19.41 -1.13
N THR A 55 2.64 20.74 -1.23
CA THR A 55 3.71 21.49 -1.90
C THR A 55 4.96 21.49 -1.02
N LEU A 56 6.06 20.94 -1.52
CA LEU A 56 7.36 20.98 -0.84
C LEU A 56 8.15 22.23 -1.23
N PRO A 57 8.94 22.81 -0.30
CA PRO A 57 9.82 23.93 -0.63
C PRO A 57 10.96 23.50 -1.56
N GLU A 58 11.55 24.48 -2.23
CA GLU A 58 12.74 24.27 -3.06
C GLU A 58 13.95 23.89 -2.19
N ILE A 59 14.76 22.96 -2.68
CA ILE A 59 15.98 22.56 -2.00
C ILE A 59 17.05 23.64 -2.24
N PRO A 60 17.61 24.26 -1.18
CA PRO A 60 18.61 25.31 -1.35
C PRO A 60 19.90 24.77 -1.97
N ALA A 61 20.57 25.60 -2.77
CA ALA A 61 21.86 25.27 -3.38
C ALA A 61 22.93 24.90 -2.33
N GLN A 62 22.82 25.48 -1.12
CA GLN A 62 23.74 25.22 -0.02
C GLN A 62 23.60 23.80 0.56
N ALA A 63 22.41 23.17 0.46
CA ALA A 63 22.25 21.76 0.80
C ALA A 63 23.00 20.86 -0.19
N HIS A 64 23.02 21.22 -1.48
CA HIS A 64 23.82 20.52 -2.49
C HIS A 64 25.31 20.73 -2.27
N ALA A 65 25.71 21.96 -1.93
CA ALA A 65 27.10 22.27 -1.58
C ALA A 65 27.60 21.45 -0.37
N ALA A 66 26.73 21.17 0.60
CA ALA A 66 27.06 20.32 1.75
C ALA A 66 27.37 18.86 1.37
N CYS A 67 26.96 18.41 0.18
CA CYS A 67 27.30 17.10 -0.38
C CYS A 67 28.64 17.08 -1.14
N VAL A 68 29.24 18.23 -1.44
CA VAL A 68 30.53 18.28 -2.15
C VAL A 68 31.62 17.66 -1.28
N GLY A 69 32.35 16.69 -1.84
CA GLY A 69 33.39 15.94 -1.14
C GLY A 69 32.89 14.83 -0.22
N LYS A 70 31.57 14.59 -0.14
CA LYS A 70 31.00 13.42 0.55
C LYS A 70 30.83 12.26 -0.42
N ASN A 71 30.78 11.05 0.13
CA ASN A 71 30.53 9.85 -0.65
C ASN A 71 29.05 9.76 -1.01
N ALA A 72 28.74 9.17 -2.17
CA ALA A 72 27.37 8.82 -2.53
C ALA A 72 26.76 7.89 -1.47
N GLY A 73 25.47 8.09 -1.16
CA GLY A 73 24.74 7.42 -0.09
C GLY A 73 24.91 8.03 1.31
N THR A 74 25.73 9.07 1.47
CA THR A 74 25.89 9.74 2.78
C THR A 74 24.62 10.50 3.15
N SER A 75 24.02 10.16 4.28
CA SER A 75 22.90 10.94 4.84
C SER A 75 23.40 12.22 5.51
N ILE A 76 22.75 13.34 5.23
CA ILE A 76 23.01 14.62 5.89
C ILE A 76 21.70 15.29 6.29
N THR A 77 21.77 16.09 7.35
CA THR A 77 20.69 16.99 7.78
C THR A 77 21.13 18.42 7.54
N TYR A 78 20.31 19.17 6.82
CA TYR A 78 20.48 20.58 6.53
C TYR A 78 19.42 21.40 7.28
N VAL A 79 19.87 22.32 8.14
CA VAL A 79 19.00 23.20 8.91
C VAL A 79 18.79 24.48 8.11
N ILE A 80 17.54 24.75 7.72
CA ILE A 80 17.16 25.95 6.97
C ILE A 80 16.93 27.11 7.92
N SER A 81 16.18 26.85 8.99
CA SER A 81 15.93 27.80 10.06
C SER A 81 15.80 27.04 11.39
N LYS A 82 15.65 27.78 12.49
CA LYS A 82 15.49 27.20 13.84
C LYS A 82 14.40 26.11 13.90
N ASP A 83 13.36 26.27 13.08
CA ASP A 83 12.16 25.44 13.10
C ASP A 83 11.99 24.66 11.79
N GLU A 84 12.99 24.67 10.90
CA GLU A 84 12.89 24.06 9.57
C GLU A 84 14.14 23.27 9.23
N VAL A 85 13.98 21.97 9.00
CA VAL A 85 15.09 21.07 8.67
C VAL A 85 14.75 20.16 7.48
N MET A 86 15.75 19.93 6.64
CA MET A 86 15.74 18.99 5.54
C MET A 86 16.73 17.87 5.82
N THR A 87 16.29 16.63 5.79
CA THR A 87 17.18 15.45 5.84
C THR A 87 17.16 14.80 4.48
N GLY A 88 18.34 14.42 4.00
CA GLY A 88 18.48 13.81 2.69
C GLY A 88 19.74 12.98 2.56
N THR A 89 19.93 12.45 1.36
CA THR A 89 21.09 11.66 0.99
C THR A 89 21.86 12.33 -0.13
N CYS A 90 23.18 12.34 -0.02
CA CYS A 90 24.04 12.80 -1.09
C CYS A 90 24.14 11.70 -2.15
N GLU A 91 23.71 11.97 -3.38
CA GLU A 91 23.83 11.05 -4.50
C GLU A 91 24.71 11.65 -5.61
N SER A 92 25.33 10.79 -6.42
CA SER A 92 26.12 11.23 -7.56
C SER A 92 25.29 11.09 -8.83
N GLU A 93 24.98 12.21 -9.47
CA GLU A 93 24.30 12.25 -10.77
C GLU A 93 25.20 12.99 -11.77
N GLY A 94 25.55 12.32 -12.87
CA GLY A 94 26.41 12.91 -13.90
C GLY A 94 27.78 13.38 -13.40
N GLY A 95 28.34 12.73 -12.37
CA GLY A 95 29.61 13.11 -11.75
C GLY A 95 29.54 14.31 -10.80
N LYS A 96 28.33 14.84 -10.53
CA LYS A 96 28.09 15.89 -9.56
C LYS A 96 27.42 15.31 -8.31
N MET A 97 27.75 15.86 -7.15
CA MET A 97 27.06 15.51 -5.91
C MET A 97 25.80 16.35 -5.77
N LEU A 98 24.65 15.68 -5.65
CA LEU A 98 23.34 16.28 -5.41
C LEU A 98 22.80 15.83 -4.05
N PHE A 99 22.06 16.73 -3.41
CA PHE A 99 21.32 16.41 -2.20
C PHE A 99 19.91 15.98 -2.57
N ILE A 100 19.57 14.73 -2.30
CA ILE A 100 18.24 14.16 -2.53
C ILE A 100 17.45 14.25 -1.23
N LEU A 101 16.41 15.07 -1.21
CA LEU A 101 15.55 15.24 -0.03
C LEU A 101 14.81 13.93 0.28
N ARG A 102 14.86 13.51 1.55
CA ARG A 102 14.18 12.29 2.06
C ARG A 102 13.09 12.63 3.06
N SER A 103 13.34 13.61 3.93
CA SER A 103 12.35 14.12 4.85
C SER A 103 12.51 15.62 5.03
N TYR A 104 11.39 16.30 5.17
CA TYR A 104 11.32 17.72 5.49
C TYR A 104 10.41 17.90 6.68
N SER A 105 10.86 18.65 7.69
CA SER A 105 10.04 18.97 8.85
C SER A 105 10.15 20.45 9.17
N ARG A 106 8.98 21.06 9.37
CA ARG A 106 8.85 22.42 9.86
C ARG A 106 7.98 22.41 11.13
N ALA A 107 8.48 22.93 12.24
CA ALA A 107 7.64 23.21 13.40
C ALA A 107 6.76 24.41 13.03
N GLY A 108 5.46 24.15 12.88
CA GLY A 108 4.46 25.15 12.51
C GLY A 108 3.94 25.94 13.70
#